data_AF-A0A1X0P9A5-F1
#
_entry.id   AF-A0A1X0P9A5-F1
#
_cell.length_a   1.000
_cell.length_b   1.000
_cell.length_c   1.000
_cell.angle_alpha   90.00
_cell.angle_beta   90.00
_cell.angle_gamma   90.00
#
_symmetry.space_group_name_H-M   'P 1'
#
loop_
_entity.id
_entity.type
_entity.pdbx_description
1 polymer ?
#
loop_
_entity_poly.entity_id
_entity_poly.type
_entity_poly.pdbx_seq_one_letter_code
_entity_poly.pdbx_strand_id
1 'polypeptide(L)'
;MRINPIAAGTLPEDLINAIRSGTVMLTETSDSVVVFHDTNGGVKWHCKLEMGGIRTYRHQQSGASGSAEISLIATVTKEVQDPQQVQPKVQPVSGEPNTLHQEPKEGTDPLPVTPQMNASDVIQKYRNLAVKIAFFLAPGPRDHREVLKRFASDNSEALNAVLGVLTVLNSRGQRELGADGYKLVDIESYSSKAVKQKVANLALPKVAGDKSLLDRFALYADRDVMLAVCSKGIMAGLGSSKRKREEEQSDDDDDDGEHDDDNLGGGKGEELAVRQKTESGIHTTATATIGSSNNSGTDGIKNITGTTTGSLTKPMTLLTSMEQSGIRWNDGDLSKINLTMPSTVTKVLTQLKETETTAKLSGTKQVLRSMPITNLSQLTVAQTNYTILRKEYQIVYDHLKSFEDVSEAANGWIQSNMSRFSKELSDELKRWFDLQEEPQARLVVSLDLLYKAIYQLKRDIEDYVNLREWGVMT
;
A
#
# COMPACT_ATOMS: atom_id res chain seq x y z
N MET A 1 -0.31 -15.45 -59.04
CA MET A 1 -0.28 -14.81 -57.71
C MET A 1 -0.47 -13.31 -57.87
N ARG A 2 -1.48 -12.73 -57.23
CA ARG A 2 -1.64 -11.26 -57.16
C ARG A 2 -1.18 -10.82 -55.78
N ILE A 3 -0.14 -9.99 -55.74
CA ILE A 3 0.47 -9.47 -54.54
C ILE A 3 -0.02 -8.03 -54.38
N ASN A 4 -0.93 -7.79 -53.42
CA ASN A 4 -1.41 -6.45 -53.11
C ASN A 4 -0.68 -5.95 -51.86
N PRO A 5 0.07 -4.83 -51.93
CA PRO A 5 0.65 -4.22 -50.74
C PRO A 5 -0.46 -3.60 -49.89
N ILE A 6 -0.56 -4.00 -48.62
CA ILE A 6 -1.60 -3.56 -47.68
C ILE A 6 -0.89 -2.82 -46.53
N ALA A 7 -0.65 -1.53 -46.76
CA ALA A 7 -0.18 -0.52 -45.80
C ALA A 7 1.23 -0.65 -45.19
N ALA A 8 1.81 0.51 -44.89
CA ALA A 8 3.03 0.72 -44.12
C ALA A 8 2.68 1.39 -42.78
N GLY A 9 3.16 0.84 -41.66
CA GLY A 9 3.04 1.45 -40.33
C GLY A 9 1.92 0.92 -39.42
N THR A 10 0.95 0.15 -39.92
CA THR A 10 -0.07 -0.54 -39.12
C THR A 10 -0.35 -1.92 -39.69
N LEU A 11 -0.44 -2.94 -38.83
CA LEU A 11 -0.79 -4.29 -39.25
C LEU A 11 -2.22 -4.31 -39.81
N PRO A 12 -2.48 -5.03 -40.91
CA PRO A 12 -3.84 -5.24 -41.41
C PRO A 12 -4.78 -5.80 -40.34
N GLU A 13 -6.02 -5.31 -40.30
CA GLU A 13 -7.01 -5.67 -39.27
C GLU A 13 -7.32 -7.17 -39.25
N ASP A 14 -7.33 -7.81 -40.42
CA ASP A 14 -7.51 -9.25 -40.58
C ASP A 14 -6.35 -10.06 -39.97
N LEU A 15 -5.10 -9.60 -40.14
CA LEU A 15 -3.94 -10.20 -39.48
C LEU A 15 -3.99 -10.02 -37.96
N ILE A 16 -4.37 -8.84 -37.47
CA ILE A 16 -4.54 -8.57 -36.04
C ILE A 16 -5.58 -9.52 -35.43
N ASN A 17 -6.72 -9.69 -36.11
CA ASN A 17 -7.79 -10.58 -35.67
C ASN A 17 -7.34 -12.05 -35.67
N ALA A 18 -6.60 -12.49 -36.68
CA ALA A 18 -6.05 -13.84 -36.76
C ALA A 18 -5.01 -14.13 -35.65
N ILE A 19 -4.16 -13.14 -35.31
CA ILE A 19 -3.24 -13.23 -34.17
C ILE A 19 -4.02 -13.34 -32.85
N ARG A 20 -5.08 -12.54 -32.67
CA ARG A 20 -5.92 -12.56 -31.45
C ARG A 20 -6.68 -13.87 -31.27
N SER A 21 -7.10 -14.53 -32.35
CA SER A 21 -7.76 -15.84 -32.29
C SER A 21 -6.80 -16.99 -32.03
N GLY A 22 -5.48 -16.76 -32.04
CA GLY A 22 -4.46 -17.79 -31.80
C GLY A 22 -4.34 -18.80 -32.95
N THR A 23 -4.80 -18.45 -34.16
CA THR A 23 -4.84 -19.35 -35.32
C THR A 23 -3.66 -19.16 -36.27
N VAL A 24 -2.69 -18.32 -35.89
CA VAL A 24 -1.56 -17.93 -36.72
C VAL A 24 -0.25 -18.52 -36.18
N MET A 25 0.49 -19.16 -37.07
CA MET A 25 1.86 -19.64 -36.84
C MET A 25 2.86 -18.64 -37.40
N LEU A 26 3.90 -18.35 -36.62
CA LEU A 26 5.00 -17.48 -37.03
C LEU A 26 6.14 -18.32 -37.61
N THR A 27 6.59 -17.99 -38.81
CA THR A 27 7.78 -18.56 -39.41
C THR A 27 8.71 -17.46 -39.90
N GLU A 28 9.93 -17.43 -39.38
CA GLU A 28 10.97 -16.54 -39.85
C GLU A 28 11.64 -17.17 -41.07
N THR A 29 11.62 -16.47 -42.21
CA THR A 29 12.22 -16.95 -43.46
C THR A 29 13.56 -16.30 -43.75
N SER A 30 13.82 -15.12 -43.19
CA SER A 30 15.13 -14.42 -43.24
C SER A 30 15.17 -13.29 -42.20
N ASP A 31 16.36 -12.77 -41.91
CA ASP A 31 16.59 -11.66 -40.94
C ASP A 31 15.77 -10.37 -41.22
N SER A 32 15.17 -10.26 -42.41
CA SER A 32 14.38 -9.08 -42.83
C SER A 32 12.93 -9.40 -43.22
N VAL A 33 12.49 -10.66 -43.09
CA VAL A 33 11.14 -11.07 -43.48
C VAL A 33 10.56 -12.09 -42.50
N VAL A 34 9.42 -11.73 -41.93
CA VAL A 34 8.63 -12.57 -41.03
C VAL A 34 7.34 -12.96 -41.71
N VAL A 35 7.00 -14.26 -41.69
CA VAL A 35 5.79 -14.77 -42.33
C VAL A 35 4.81 -15.27 -41.28
N PHE A 36 3.60 -14.73 -41.31
CA PHE A 36 2.46 -15.17 -40.52
C PHE A 36 1.61 -16.11 -41.37
N HIS A 37 1.36 -17.33 -40.89
CA HIS A 37 0.56 -18.33 -41.58
C HIS A 37 -0.70 -18.66 -40.76
N ASP A 38 -1.87 -18.32 -41.29
CA ASP A 38 -3.14 -18.76 -40.70
C ASP A 38 -3.43 -20.20 -41.13
N THR A 39 -3.40 -21.10 -40.15
CA THR A 39 -3.61 -22.54 -40.39
C THR A 39 -5.04 -22.87 -40.80
N ASN A 40 -5.99 -21.97 -40.54
CA ASN A 40 -7.42 -22.20 -40.79
C ASN A 40 -7.89 -21.51 -42.09
N GLY A 41 -7.28 -20.38 -42.44
CA GLY A 41 -7.67 -19.57 -43.61
C GLY A 41 -6.85 -19.80 -44.88
N GLY A 42 -5.71 -20.50 -44.81
CA GLY A 42 -4.82 -20.68 -45.98
C GLY A 42 -4.21 -19.36 -46.47
N VAL A 43 -4.07 -18.40 -45.56
CA VAL A 43 -3.53 -17.06 -45.84
C VAL A 43 -2.15 -16.92 -45.23
N LYS A 44 -1.23 -16.34 -46.01
CA LYS A 44 0.11 -15.95 -45.56
C LYS A 44 0.27 -14.45 -45.62
N TRP A 45 0.75 -13.84 -44.55
CA TRP A 45 1.18 -12.44 -44.56
C TRP A 45 2.69 -12.39 -44.45
N HIS A 46 3.34 -11.81 -45.46
CA HIS A 46 4.76 -11.55 -45.49
C HIS A 46 5.01 -10.13 -44.99
N CYS A 47 5.66 -10.03 -43.84
CA CYS A 47 5.99 -8.78 -43.19
C CYS A 47 7.47 -8.49 -43.42
N LYS A 48 7.77 -7.47 -44.22
CA LYS A 48 9.13 -6.98 -44.40
C LYS A 48 9.50 -6.08 -43.23
N LEU A 49 10.63 -6.39 -42.61
CA LEU A 49 11.20 -5.64 -41.50
C LEU A 49 12.17 -4.59 -42.04
N GLU A 50 12.09 -3.37 -41.52
CA GLU A 50 13.14 -2.36 -41.63
C GLU A 50 13.84 -2.22 -40.28
N MET A 51 15.13 -1.91 -40.30
CA MET A 51 15.86 -1.59 -39.08
C MET A 51 15.18 -0.38 -38.42
N GLY A 52 14.60 -0.61 -37.24
CA GLY A 52 14.02 0.44 -36.44
C GLY A 52 15.05 1.06 -35.51
N GLY A 53 14.69 2.18 -34.89
CA GLY A 53 15.55 2.80 -33.88
C GLY A 53 15.72 1.93 -32.64
N ILE A 54 16.85 2.11 -31.95
CA ILE A 54 17.09 1.53 -30.62
C ILE A 54 15.97 1.99 -29.68
N ARG A 55 15.23 1.04 -29.12
CA ARG A 55 14.18 1.31 -28.15
C ARG A 55 14.55 0.73 -26.80
N THR A 56 14.38 1.56 -25.78
CA THR A 56 14.50 1.12 -24.39
C THR A 56 13.27 0.30 -24.05
N TYR A 57 13.48 -0.93 -23.59
CA TYR A 57 12.41 -1.79 -23.10
C TYR A 57 12.67 -2.12 -21.63
N ARG A 58 11.57 -2.42 -20.92
CA ARG A 58 11.62 -2.91 -19.55
C ARG A 58 10.87 -4.23 -19.51
N HIS A 59 11.60 -5.31 -19.27
CA HIS A 59 11.04 -6.66 -19.27
C HIS A 59 10.04 -6.81 -18.12
N GLN A 60 8.77 -7.09 -18.43
CA GLN A 60 7.66 -6.99 -17.47
C GLN A 60 7.79 -7.95 -16.27
N GLN A 61 8.43 -9.10 -16.44
CA GLN A 61 8.60 -10.09 -15.35
C GLN A 61 9.88 -9.91 -14.54
N SER A 62 10.97 -9.40 -15.15
CA SER A 62 12.27 -9.28 -14.46
C SER A 62 12.60 -7.84 -14.07
N GLY A 63 11.88 -6.85 -14.59
CA GLY A 63 12.16 -5.43 -14.41
C GLY A 63 13.45 -4.95 -15.09
N ALA A 64 14.18 -5.85 -15.76
CA ALA A 64 15.42 -5.55 -16.45
C ALA A 64 15.15 -4.52 -17.55
N SER A 65 15.91 -3.43 -17.50
CA SER A 65 15.86 -2.37 -18.49
C SER A 65 16.98 -2.63 -19.48
N GLY A 66 16.65 -2.65 -20.76
CA GLY A 66 17.60 -2.87 -21.84
C GLY A 66 17.31 -1.93 -22.98
N SER A 67 18.26 -1.83 -23.90
CA SER A 67 18.03 -1.20 -25.20
C SER A 67 18.17 -2.29 -26.24
N ALA A 68 17.13 -2.50 -27.03
CA ALA A 68 17.16 -3.41 -28.16
C ALA A 68 16.88 -2.62 -29.43
N GLU A 69 17.58 -2.98 -30.49
CA GLU A 69 17.20 -2.56 -31.83
C GLU A 69 15.93 -3.32 -32.21
N ILE A 70 14.81 -2.61 -32.31
CA ILE A 70 13.52 -3.22 -32.64
C ILE A 70 13.25 -2.95 -34.11
N SER A 71 13.38 -3.98 -34.95
CA SER A 71 12.98 -3.90 -36.35
C SER A 71 11.47 -3.65 -36.46
N LEU A 72 11.09 -2.66 -37.26
CA LEU A 72 9.70 -2.28 -37.48
C LEU A 72 9.16 -2.93 -38.74
N ILE A 73 7.88 -3.29 -38.74
CA ILE A 73 7.22 -3.84 -39.92
C ILE A 73 6.93 -2.69 -40.88
N ALA A 74 7.70 -2.62 -41.96
CA ALA A 74 7.61 -1.57 -42.96
C ALA A 74 6.54 -1.85 -44.01
N THR A 75 6.37 -3.12 -44.40
CA THR A 75 5.39 -3.48 -45.43
C THR A 75 4.80 -4.85 -45.16
N VAL A 76 3.48 -4.95 -45.24
CA VAL A 76 2.76 -6.23 -45.14
C VAL A 76 2.19 -6.60 -46.49
N THR A 77 2.46 -7.82 -46.91
CA THR A 77 2.01 -8.39 -48.17
C THR A 77 1.17 -9.63 -47.89
N LYS A 78 -0.10 -9.61 -48.30
CA LYS A 78 -1.01 -10.73 -48.13
C LYS A 78 -1.00 -11.64 -49.35
N GLU A 79 -0.79 -12.92 -49.13
CA GLU A 79 -0.85 -13.99 -50.12
C GLU A 79 -1.97 -14.94 -49.72
N VAL A 80 -2.98 -15.07 -50.56
CA VAL A 80 -4.06 -16.04 -50.39
C VAL A 80 -3.70 -17.25 -51.22
N GLN A 81 -3.54 -18.40 -50.57
CA GLN A 81 -3.25 -19.64 -51.25
C GLN A 81 -4.55 -20.16 -51.90
N ASP A 82 -4.62 -20.12 -53.23
CA ASP A 82 -5.73 -20.74 -53.96
C ASP A 82 -5.69 -22.26 -53.71
N PRO A 83 -6.79 -22.93 -53.32
CA PRO A 83 -6.80 -24.35 -52.96
C PRO A 83 -6.48 -25.35 -54.09
N GLN A 84 -6.07 -24.88 -55.28
CA GLN A 84 -5.69 -25.73 -56.41
C GLN A 84 -4.26 -25.45 -56.85
N GLN A 85 -3.29 -26.09 -56.19
CA GLN A 85 -2.13 -26.74 -56.81
C GLN A 85 -1.14 -27.22 -55.73
N VAL A 86 -1.24 -28.50 -55.38
CA VAL A 86 -0.16 -29.23 -54.73
C VAL A 86 0.42 -30.19 -55.77
N GLN A 87 1.62 -29.88 -56.27
CA GLN A 87 2.54 -30.89 -56.80
C GLN A 87 3.91 -30.68 -56.13
N PRO A 88 4.50 -31.73 -55.53
CA PRO A 88 5.84 -31.65 -54.99
C PRO A 88 6.87 -31.93 -56.10
N LYS A 89 7.74 -30.96 -56.39
CA LYS A 89 8.93 -31.19 -57.22
C LYS A 89 10.13 -31.40 -56.30
N VAL A 90 10.51 -32.66 -56.15
CA VAL A 90 11.76 -33.10 -55.54
C VAL A 90 12.91 -32.79 -56.50
N GLN A 91 13.96 -32.13 -56.03
CA GLN A 91 15.29 -32.24 -56.63
C GLN A 91 16.37 -32.41 -55.55
N PRO A 92 17.44 -33.18 -55.84
CA PRO A 92 18.40 -33.66 -54.86
C PRO A 92 19.60 -32.71 -54.73
N VAL A 93 20.23 -32.65 -53.56
CA VAL A 93 21.57 -32.08 -53.40
C VAL A 93 22.50 -33.16 -52.86
N SER A 94 23.53 -33.41 -53.65
CA SER A 94 24.64 -34.34 -53.44
C SER A 94 25.48 -33.98 -52.21
N GLY A 95 26.00 -34.99 -51.50
CA GLY A 95 27.22 -34.89 -50.69
C GLY A 95 28.40 -34.43 -51.55
N GLU A 96 29.51 -33.92 -51.04
CA GLU A 96 30.35 -34.33 -49.91
C GLU A 96 31.29 -33.17 -49.50
N PRO A 97 32.05 -33.29 -48.38
CA PRO A 97 32.66 -32.16 -47.68
C PRO A 97 34.11 -31.92 -48.11
N ASN A 98 34.56 -30.66 -47.99
CA ASN A 98 35.99 -30.34 -47.97
C ASN A 98 36.19 -29.15 -47.02
N THR A 99 36.77 -29.38 -45.85
CA THR A 99 37.56 -28.35 -45.19
C THR A 99 38.70 -28.96 -44.38
N LEU A 100 39.87 -28.42 -44.67
CA LEU A 100 41.18 -28.71 -44.14
C LEU A 100 41.32 -28.45 -42.63
N HIS A 101 42.26 -29.19 -42.06
CA HIS A 101 43.00 -28.96 -40.82
C HIS A 101 43.11 -27.50 -40.35
N GLN A 102 42.93 -27.30 -39.03
CA GLN A 102 43.91 -26.54 -38.24
C GLN A 102 43.93 -27.00 -36.78
N GLU A 103 45.14 -27.34 -36.33
CA GLU A 103 45.54 -27.66 -34.96
C GLU A 103 45.72 -26.39 -34.09
N PRO A 104 45.83 -26.54 -32.77
CA PRO A 104 45.68 -25.47 -31.78
C PRO A 104 46.98 -24.70 -31.53
N LYS A 105 46.85 -23.45 -31.06
CA LYS A 105 47.92 -22.76 -30.34
C LYS A 105 47.44 -22.35 -28.96
N GLU A 106 48.08 -22.97 -27.97
CA GLU A 106 48.18 -22.52 -26.59
C GLU A 106 48.72 -21.09 -26.52
N GLY A 107 48.26 -20.34 -25.52
CA GLY A 107 48.74 -19.00 -25.23
C GLY A 107 48.08 -18.36 -24.03
N THR A 108 48.50 -18.83 -22.84
CA THR A 108 48.71 -18.03 -21.62
C THR A 108 47.48 -17.54 -20.84
N ASP A 109 47.34 -18.10 -19.64
CA ASP A 109 46.45 -17.66 -18.56
C ASP A 109 46.50 -16.15 -18.28
N PRO A 110 45.38 -15.59 -17.81
CA PRO A 110 45.37 -15.27 -16.39
C PRO A 110 44.14 -15.86 -15.68
N LEU A 111 44.42 -16.52 -14.54
CA LEU A 111 43.61 -16.78 -13.36
C LEU A 111 42.07 -16.66 -13.50
N PRO A 112 41.29 -17.71 -13.16
CA PRO A 112 39.85 -17.68 -13.28
C PRO A 112 39.29 -16.69 -12.26
N VAL A 113 38.83 -15.54 -12.75
CA VAL A 113 37.79 -14.78 -12.05
C VAL A 113 36.61 -15.73 -11.98
N THR A 114 36.28 -16.20 -10.78
CA THR A 114 35.10 -17.01 -10.52
C THR A 114 33.91 -16.30 -11.20
N PRO A 115 33.16 -16.98 -12.08
CA PRO A 115 32.03 -16.34 -12.73
C PRO A 115 31.07 -15.92 -11.61
N GLN A 116 30.86 -14.61 -11.48
CA GLN A 116 29.84 -14.05 -10.60
C GLN A 116 28.51 -14.61 -11.12
N MET A 117 28.02 -15.69 -10.50
CA MET A 117 26.73 -16.25 -10.85
C MET A 117 25.69 -15.15 -10.68
N ASN A 118 24.85 -14.94 -11.70
CA ASN A 118 23.79 -13.93 -11.60
C ASN A 118 22.86 -14.29 -10.45
N ALA A 119 22.25 -13.28 -9.83
CA ALA A 119 21.33 -13.45 -8.69
C ALA A 119 20.24 -14.52 -8.95
N SER A 120 19.71 -14.56 -10.17
CA SER A 120 18.72 -15.56 -10.59
C SER A 120 19.28 -16.98 -10.58
N ASP A 121 20.53 -17.18 -11.03
CA ASP A 121 21.18 -18.49 -11.11
C ASP A 121 21.47 -19.03 -9.71
N VAL A 122 21.87 -18.17 -8.77
CA VAL A 122 22.08 -18.52 -7.36
C VAL A 122 20.77 -18.95 -6.70
N ILE A 123 19.69 -18.19 -6.91
CA ILE A 123 18.36 -18.53 -6.36
C ILE A 123 17.85 -19.85 -6.96
N GLN A 124 18.03 -20.06 -8.26
CA GLN A 124 17.56 -21.28 -8.92
C GLN A 124 18.37 -22.51 -8.48
N LYS A 125 19.70 -22.38 -8.37
CA LYS A 125 20.59 -23.46 -7.92
C LYS A 125 20.35 -23.85 -6.47
N TYR A 126 20.08 -22.88 -5.60
CA TYR A 126 19.89 -23.10 -4.16
C TYR A 126 18.44 -22.82 -3.69
N ARG A 127 17.46 -23.11 -4.54
CA ARG A 127 16.04 -22.72 -4.33
C ARG A 127 15.48 -23.13 -2.96
N ASN A 128 15.72 -24.37 -2.53
CA ASN A 128 15.20 -24.86 -1.25
C ASN A 128 15.78 -24.10 -0.05
N LEU A 129 17.07 -23.76 -0.09
CA LEU A 129 17.72 -22.96 0.95
C LEU A 129 17.24 -21.51 0.90
N ALA A 130 17.11 -20.95 -0.30
CA ALA A 130 16.58 -19.62 -0.55
C ALA A 130 15.17 -19.42 0.02
N VAL A 131 14.26 -20.36 -0.20
CA VAL A 131 12.89 -20.33 0.35
C VAL A 131 12.91 -20.41 1.87
N LYS A 132 13.71 -21.29 2.48
CA LYS A 132 13.82 -21.40 3.95
C LYS A 132 14.37 -20.11 4.58
N ILE A 133 15.37 -19.50 3.97
CA ILE A 133 15.97 -18.23 4.43
C ILE A 133 14.97 -17.09 4.29
N ALA A 134 14.30 -16.98 3.13
CA ALA A 134 13.27 -15.98 2.91
C ALA A 134 12.14 -16.09 3.94
N PHE A 135 11.63 -17.30 4.17
CA PHE A 135 10.59 -17.56 5.16
C PHE A 135 11.03 -17.23 6.60
N PHE A 136 12.29 -17.49 6.95
CA PHE A 136 12.84 -17.18 8.27
C PHE A 136 13.02 -15.66 8.50
N LEU A 137 13.43 -14.92 7.48
CA LEU A 137 13.74 -13.47 7.56
C LEU A 137 12.55 -12.55 7.26
N ALA A 138 11.50 -13.03 6.59
CA ALA A 138 10.36 -12.19 6.22
C ALA A 138 9.66 -11.51 7.41
N PRO A 139 9.53 -12.13 8.61
CA PRO A 139 8.92 -11.49 9.78
C PRO A 139 9.80 -10.42 10.47
N GLY A 140 11.05 -10.22 10.04
CA GLY A 140 11.90 -9.14 10.54
C GLY A 140 13.40 -9.42 10.41
N PRO A 141 14.23 -8.37 10.55
CA PRO A 141 15.68 -8.49 10.46
C PRO A 141 16.24 -9.40 11.57
N ARG A 142 17.38 -10.05 11.28
CA ARG A 142 18.06 -10.99 12.18
C ARG A 142 19.56 -10.77 12.21
N ASP A 143 20.16 -11.07 13.36
CA ASP A 143 21.61 -11.00 13.49
C ASP A 143 22.27 -12.08 12.64
N HIS A 144 23.40 -11.75 12.00
CA HIS A 144 24.10 -12.70 11.13
C HIS A 144 24.47 -14.00 11.87
N ARG A 145 24.84 -13.90 13.16
CA ARG A 145 25.16 -15.05 14.00
C ARG A 145 23.95 -15.98 14.23
N GLU A 146 22.76 -15.40 14.37
CA GLU A 146 21.52 -16.17 14.53
C GLU A 146 21.18 -16.93 13.25
N VAL A 147 21.35 -16.28 12.09
CA VAL A 147 21.17 -16.91 10.78
C VAL A 147 22.15 -18.07 10.61
N LEU A 148 23.44 -17.87 10.87
CA LEU A 148 24.44 -18.94 10.78
C LEU A 148 24.14 -20.11 11.72
N LYS A 149 23.69 -19.83 12.95
CA LYS A 149 23.29 -20.88 13.91
C LYS A 149 22.09 -21.68 13.43
N ARG A 150 21.10 -21.01 12.81
CA ARG A 150 19.86 -21.65 12.33
C ARG A 150 20.10 -22.54 11.11
N PHE A 151 21.05 -22.17 10.25
CA PHE A 151 21.39 -22.86 9.00
C PHE A 151 22.78 -23.55 9.08
N ALA A 152 23.23 -23.91 10.28
CA ALA A 152 24.56 -24.48 10.51
C ALA A 152 24.77 -25.85 9.83
N SER A 153 23.67 -26.57 9.54
CA SER A 153 23.69 -27.85 8.83
C SER A 153 23.79 -27.71 7.31
N ASP A 154 23.65 -26.50 6.77
CA ASP A 154 23.67 -26.23 5.33
C ASP A 154 25.08 -25.88 4.85
N ASN A 155 25.32 -26.02 3.54
CA ASN A 155 26.61 -25.67 2.93
C ASN A 155 26.90 -24.16 3.11
N SER A 156 28.01 -23.83 3.76
CA SER A 156 28.39 -22.46 4.14
C SER A 156 28.58 -21.54 2.92
N GLU A 157 29.10 -22.07 1.81
CA GLU A 157 29.26 -21.32 0.56
C GLU A 157 27.91 -21.02 -0.08
N ALA A 158 27.01 -22.01 -0.12
CA ALA A 158 25.65 -21.83 -0.62
C ALA A 158 24.85 -20.84 0.25
N LEU A 159 25.00 -20.92 1.58
CA LEU A 159 24.37 -20.01 2.53
C LEU A 159 24.82 -18.57 2.31
N ASN A 160 26.13 -18.34 2.17
CA ASN A 160 26.67 -17.00 1.92
C ASN A 160 26.23 -16.44 0.57
N ALA A 161 26.23 -17.27 -0.49
CA ALA A 161 25.76 -16.87 -1.81
C ALA A 161 24.28 -16.46 -1.78
N VAL A 162 23.42 -17.28 -1.16
CA VAL A 162 21.97 -16.99 -1.05
C VAL A 162 21.71 -15.75 -0.19
N LEU A 163 22.42 -15.59 0.93
CA LEU A 163 22.28 -14.39 1.77
C LEU A 163 22.74 -13.13 1.05
N GLY A 164 23.80 -13.20 0.24
CA GLY A 164 24.28 -12.08 -0.57
C GLY A 164 23.27 -11.60 -1.61
N VAL A 165 22.42 -12.51 -2.11
CA VAL A 165 21.38 -12.18 -3.10
C VAL A 165 20.06 -11.74 -2.44
N LEU A 166 19.63 -12.41 -1.38
CA LEU A 166 18.30 -12.19 -0.81
C LEU A 166 18.23 -11.11 0.27
N THR A 167 19.37 -10.71 0.84
CA THR A 167 19.39 -9.85 2.03
C THR A 167 20.22 -8.59 1.85
N VAL A 168 19.82 -7.54 2.58
CA VAL A 168 20.56 -6.28 2.73
C VAL A 168 20.86 -6.10 4.23
N LEU A 169 21.97 -5.46 4.55
CA LEU A 169 22.27 -5.10 5.94
C LEU A 169 21.57 -3.79 6.31
N ASN A 170 20.86 -3.80 7.44
CA ASN A 170 20.25 -2.58 7.98
C ASN A 170 21.29 -1.74 8.77
N SER A 171 20.88 -0.56 9.25
CA SER A 171 21.74 0.35 10.02
C SER A 171 22.28 -0.24 11.33
N ARG A 172 21.68 -1.32 11.83
CA ARG A 172 22.13 -2.07 13.02
C ARG A 172 23.02 -3.27 12.67
N GLY A 173 23.39 -3.44 11.40
CA GLY A 173 24.19 -4.57 10.91
C GLY A 173 23.44 -5.90 10.86
N GLN A 174 22.11 -5.88 10.95
CA GLN A 174 21.28 -7.08 10.89
C GLN A 174 20.90 -7.36 9.44
N ARG A 175 20.75 -8.65 9.10
CA ARG A 175 20.29 -9.07 7.78
C ARG A 175 18.79 -8.90 7.67
N GLU A 176 18.38 -8.13 6.68
CA GLU A 176 16.99 -7.86 6.35
C GLU A 176 16.69 -8.40 4.96
N LEU A 177 15.48 -8.96 4.78
CA LEU A 177 15.07 -9.49 3.49
C LEU A 177 14.87 -8.35 2.47
N GLY A 178 15.48 -8.47 1.30
CA GLY A 178 15.30 -7.55 0.16
C GLY A 178 14.08 -7.91 -0.68
N ALA A 179 13.80 -7.11 -1.72
CA ALA A 179 12.64 -7.30 -2.61
C ALA A 179 12.63 -8.69 -3.28
N ASP A 180 13.80 -9.18 -3.72
CA ASP A 180 13.92 -10.51 -4.33
C ASP A 180 13.65 -11.66 -3.36
N GLY A 181 13.90 -11.45 -2.07
CA GLY A 181 13.53 -12.39 -1.03
C GLY A 181 12.02 -12.50 -0.84
N TYR A 182 11.29 -11.38 -0.88
CA TYR A 182 9.82 -11.38 -0.75
C TYR A 182 9.11 -12.06 -1.94
N LYS A 183 9.76 -12.20 -3.10
CA LYS A 183 9.24 -13.01 -4.23
C LYS A 183 9.06 -14.47 -3.85
N LEU A 184 9.93 -14.98 -2.97
CA LEU A 184 9.96 -16.38 -2.53
C LEU A 184 9.05 -16.63 -1.32
N VAL A 185 8.51 -15.58 -0.71
CA VAL A 185 7.66 -15.69 0.48
C VAL A 185 6.23 -16.01 0.05
N ASP A 186 5.75 -17.15 0.54
CA ASP A 186 4.33 -17.47 0.55
C ASP A 186 3.74 -17.01 1.89
N ILE A 187 3.01 -15.89 1.88
CA ILE A 187 2.41 -15.32 3.09
C ILE A 187 1.36 -16.25 3.72
N GLU A 188 0.74 -17.14 2.94
CA GLU A 188 -0.28 -18.04 3.47
C GLU A 188 0.31 -19.14 4.35
N SER A 189 1.60 -19.45 4.17
CA SER A 189 2.30 -20.46 4.96
C SER A 189 2.51 -20.08 6.43
N TYR A 190 2.27 -18.83 6.83
CA TYR A 190 2.25 -18.41 8.23
C TYR A 190 0.89 -18.69 8.87
N SER A 191 0.86 -19.37 10.01
CA SER A 191 -0.39 -19.71 10.72
C SER A 191 -1.01 -18.53 11.49
N SER A 192 -0.21 -17.54 11.87
CA SER A 192 -0.65 -16.41 12.69
C SER A 192 -0.97 -15.18 11.85
N LYS A 193 -2.17 -14.60 12.04
CA LYS A 193 -2.57 -13.33 11.42
C LYS A 193 -1.60 -12.19 11.75
N ALA A 194 -1.13 -12.11 12.99
CA ALA A 194 -0.17 -11.09 13.42
C ALA A 194 1.17 -11.23 12.69
N VAL A 195 1.61 -12.46 12.40
CA VAL A 195 2.83 -12.71 11.64
C VAL A 195 2.63 -12.36 10.16
N LYS A 196 1.49 -12.74 9.55
CA LYS A 196 1.14 -12.33 8.18
C LYS A 196 1.16 -10.80 8.03
N GLN A 197 0.54 -10.10 8.97
CA GLN A 197 0.49 -8.63 8.99
C GLN A 197 1.87 -8.00 9.12
N LYS A 198 2.69 -8.50 10.05
CA LYS A 198 4.07 -8.04 10.21
C LYS A 198 4.91 -8.27 8.95
N VAL A 199 4.80 -9.44 8.33
CA VAL A 199 5.49 -9.77 7.07
C VAL A 199 5.05 -8.82 5.95
N ALA A 200 3.74 -8.59 5.82
CA ALA A 200 3.18 -7.71 4.82
C ALA A 200 3.62 -6.24 4.98
N ASN A 201 3.65 -5.73 6.22
CA ASN A 201 4.13 -4.39 6.52
C ASN A 201 5.59 -4.17 6.12
N LEU A 202 6.44 -5.17 6.35
CA LEU A 202 7.85 -5.11 5.98
C LEU A 202 8.07 -5.31 4.47
N ALA A 203 7.20 -6.06 3.81
CA ALA A 203 7.26 -6.35 2.38
C ALA A 203 6.85 -5.13 1.54
N LEU A 204 5.70 -4.51 1.86
CA LEU A 204 5.05 -3.48 1.03
C LEU A 204 5.96 -2.34 0.57
N PRO A 205 6.76 -1.69 1.45
CA PRO A 205 7.66 -0.62 1.02
C PRO A 205 8.72 -1.08 0.02
N LYS A 206 9.13 -2.36 0.07
CA LYS A 206 10.20 -2.93 -0.75
C LYS A 206 9.69 -3.50 -2.07
N VAL A 207 8.43 -3.92 -2.12
CA VAL A 207 7.79 -4.48 -3.32
C VAL A 207 6.86 -3.49 -4.01
N ALA A 208 6.89 -2.21 -3.64
CA ALA A 208 6.03 -1.17 -4.20
C ALA A 208 6.07 -1.05 -5.73
N GLY A 209 7.20 -1.44 -6.35
CA GLY A 209 7.35 -1.45 -7.81
C GLY A 209 6.87 -2.72 -8.52
N ASP A 210 6.46 -3.76 -7.79
CA ASP A 210 5.95 -5.03 -8.32
C ASP A 210 4.49 -5.22 -7.92
N LYS A 211 3.59 -4.95 -8.88
CA LYS A 211 2.14 -5.00 -8.67
C LYS A 211 1.64 -6.37 -8.20
N SER A 212 2.27 -7.45 -8.67
CA SER A 212 1.84 -8.82 -8.34
C SER A 212 2.16 -9.19 -6.89
N LEU A 213 3.32 -8.75 -6.40
CA LEU A 213 3.71 -8.92 -5.00
C LEU A 213 2.94 -7.95 -4.11
N LEU A 214 2.75 -6.71 -4.56
CA LEU A 214 2.00 -5.71 -3.82
C LEU A 214 0.58 -6.21 -3.49
N ASP A 215 -0.14 -6.78 -4.47
CA ASP A 215 -1.47 -7.38 -4.24
C ASP A 215 -1.45 -8.51 -3.21
N ARG A 216 -0.42 -9.36 -3.27
CA ARG A 216 -0.29 -10.51 -2.36
C ARG A 216 -0.13 -10.07 -0.90
N PHE A 217 0.64 -9.01 -0.66
CA PHE A 217 0.90 -8.51 0.69
C PHE A 217 -0.14 -7.48 1.17
N ALA A 218 -0.76 -6.70 0.27
CA ALA A 218 -1.68 -5.62 0.61
C ALA A 218 -2.92 -6.10 1.41
N LEU A 219 -3.37 -7.34 1.21
CA LEU A 219 -4.50 -7.92 1.94
C LEU A 219 -4.23 -8.11 3.44
N TYR A 220 -2.96 -8.19 3.82
CA TYR A 220 -2.52 -8.52 5.17
C TYR A 220 -1.90 -7.33 5.91
N ALA A 221 -1.48 -6.30 5.19
CA ALA A 221 -0.78 -5.17 5.78
C ALA A 221 -1.69 -4.22 6.57
N ASP A 222 -1.07 -3.48 7.47
CA ASP A 222 -1.67 -2.34 8.12
C ASP A 222 -2.08 -1.27 7.12
N ARG A 223 -3.24 -0.71 7.43
CA ARG A 223 -3.85 0.40 6.71
C ARG A 223 -2.86 1.54 6.49
N ASP A 224 -2.13 1.96 7.52
CA ASP A 224 -1.24 3.14 7.41
C ASP A 224 -0.04 2.86 6.51
N VAL A 225 0.50 1.64 6.54
CA VAL A 225 1.62 1.22 5.69
C VAL A 225 1.17 1.17 4.23
N MET A 226 0.01 0.58 3.95
CA MET A 226 -0.51 0.48 2.60
C MET A 226 -0.96 1.85 2.07
N LEU A 227 -1.51 2.75 2.90
CA LEU A 227 -1.77 4.13 2.50
C LEU A 227 -0.47 4.87 2.17
N ALA A 228 0.58 4.77 3.01
CA ALA A 228 1.86 5.42 2.74
C ALA A 228 2.51 4.96 1.42
N VAL A 229 2.40 3.66 1.11
CA VAL A 229 2.97 3.06 -0.11
C VAL A 229 2.11 3.39 -1.35
N CYS A 230 0.79 3.25 -1.26
CA CYS A 230 -0.12 3.45 -2.38
C CYS A 230 -0.41 4.93 -2.69
N SER A 231 -0.11 5.86 -1.78
CA SER A 231 -0.29 7.32 -2.02
C SER A 231 0.75 7.91 -2.98
N LYS A 232 1.84 7.20 -3.27
CA LYS A 232 2.95 7.70 -4.10
C LYS A 232 2.72 7.59 -5.62
N GLY A 233 1.60 7.03 -6.09
CA GLY A 233 1.27 6.94 -7.52
C GLY A 233 -0.03 7.68 -7.86
N ILE A 234 0.07 8.67 -8.76
CA ILE A 234 -0.98 9.42 -9.50
C ILE A 234 -2.08 10.14 -8.67
N MET A 235 -2.46 9.66 -7.49
CA MET A 235 -3.43 10.31 -6.59
C MET A 235 -2.82 11.31 -5.59
N ALA A 236 -1.52 11.56 -5.67
CA ALA A 236 -0.86 12.62 -4.89
C ALA A 236 -1.46 14.02 -5.15
N GLY A 237 -2.22 14.20 -6.24
CA GLY A 237 -2.93 15.44 -6.60
C GLY A 237 -4.41 15.53 -6.17
N LEU A 238 -5.00 14.50 -5.53
CA LEU A 238 -6.45 14.48 -5.21
C LEU A 238 -6.77 14.62 -3.72
N GLY A 239 -6.05 15.50 -3.03
CA GLY A 239 -6.43 15.93 -1.68
C GLY A 239 -5.45 15.46 -0.61
N SER A 240 -4.34 16.18 -0.52
CA SER A 240 -3.93 16.71 0.77
C SER A 240 -4.52 18.11 0.86
N SER A 241 -5.61 18.28 1.60
CA SER A 241 -5.99 19.62 2.06
C SER A 241 -4.86 20.09 2.96
N LYS A 242 -3.92 20.86 2.40
CA LYS A 242 -3.06 21.75 3.17
C LYS A 242 -4.03 22.56 4.03
N ARG A 243 -4.02 22.31 5.35
CA ARG A 243 -4.60 23.25 6.32
C ARG A 243 -3.92 24.59 6.04
N LYS A 244 -4.65 25.49 5.41
CA LYS A 244 -4.29 26.90 5.30
C LYS A 244 -4.36 27.40 6.73
N ARG A 245 -3.20 27.57 7.35
CA ARG A 245 -3.07 28.31 8.60
C ARG A 245 -3.57 29.71 8.25
N GLU A 246 -4.72 30.08 8.79
CA GLU A 246 -5.27 31.42 8.70
C GLU A 246 -4.23 32.33 9.37
N GLU A 247 -3.49 33.07 8.54
CA GLU A 247 -2.82 34.29 8.95
C GLU A 247 -3.93 35.31 9.12
N GLU A 248 -4.15 35.71 10.38
CA GLU A 248 -4.98 36.84 10.74
C GLU A 248 -4.40 38.08 10.08
N GLN A 249 -5.07 38.50 9.01
CA GLN A 249 -4.90 39.77 8.36
C GLN A 249 -5.75 40.78 9.15
N SER A 250 -5.11 41.49 10.07
CA SER A 250 -5.59 42.77 10.57
C SER A 250 -4.76 43.86 9.90
N ASP A 251 -5.27 44.38 8.80
CA ASP A 251 -4.91 45.70 8.27
C ASP A 251 -5.60 46.74 9.17
N ASP A 252 -4.84 47.66 9.76
CA ASP A 252 -5.14 49.09 9.88
C ASP A 252 -3.96 49.81 10.60
N ASP A 253 -3.19 50.49 9.75
CA ASP A 253 -2.65 51.86 9.84
C ASP A 253 -1.83 52.38 11.05
N ASP A 254 -0.61 52.80 10.65
CA ASP A 254 0.08 54.08 10.92
C ASP A 254 1.40 54.06 11.73
N ASP A 255 2.38 54.67 11.07
CA ASP A 255 3.43 55.56 11.57
C ASP A 255 4.90 55.06 11.72
N ASP A 256 5.72 55.78 10.95
CA ASP A 256 7.12 56.17 11.15
C ASP A 256 8.27 55.15 11.19
N GLY A 257 9.00 55.11 10.07
CA GLY A 257 10.17 55.97 9.95
C GLY A 257 11.47 55.57 10.69
N GLU A 258 12.41 55.08 9.90
CA GLU A 258 13.87 55.23 10.03
C GLU A 258 14.70 54.37 11.01
N HIS A 259 15.69 53.72 10.36
CA HIS A 259 17.11 53.62 10.72
C HIS A 259 17.68 52.42 11.50
N ASP A 260 18.71 51.88 10.83
CA ASP A 260 19.97 51.27 11.30
C ASP A 260 20.04 49.80 11.74
N ASP A 261 20.58 49.02 10.80
CA ASP A 261 21.84 48.29 10.87
C ASP A 261 22.34 47.66 12.19
N ASP A 262 22.99 46.53 11.96
CA ASP A 262 24.10 45.96 12.73
C ASP A 262 23.82 44.96 13.89
N ASN A 263 24.13 43.69 13.56
CA ASN A 263 25.32 42.99 14.07
C ASN A 263 25.18 42.05 15.30
N LEU A 264 25.63 40.81 15.08
CA LEU A 264 26.23 39.80 15.97
C LEU A 264 25.43 39.17 17.13
N GLY A 265 25.20 37.87 16.96
CA GLY A 265 26.10 36.90 17.59
C GLY A 265 25.75 36.35 18.98
N GLY A 266 25.42 35.06 19.02
CA GLY A 266 26.07 34.12 19.94
C GLY A 266 25.38 33.79 21.27
N GLY A 267 25.14 32.49 21.47
CA GLY A 267 25.61 31.82 22.69
C GLY A 267 24.58 31.44 23.76
N LYS A 268 24.25 30.14 23.77
CA LYS A 268 24.11 29.22 24.93
C LYS A 268 23.60 29.74 26.28
N GLY A 269 22.64 28.99 26.85
CA GLY A 269 22.53 28.83 28.31
C GLY A 269 21.18 28.26 28.75
N GLU A 270 21.20 27.05 29.31
CA GLU A 270 20.16 26.49 30.18
C GLU A 270 19.87 27.44 31.37
N GLU A 271 18.64 27.44 31.91
CA GLU A 271 18.34 27.15 33.34
C GLU A 271 16.84 27.30 33.66
N LEU A 272 16.38 26.44 34.56
CA LEU A 272 15.03 26.29 35.14
C LEU A 272 14.69 27.38 36.18
N ALA A 273 13.41 27.79 36.27
CA ALA A 273 12.62 28.00 37.51
C ALA A 273 11.30 28.74 37.18
N VAL A 274 10.10 28.15 37.37
CA VAL A 274 9.28 28.13 38.61
C VAL A 274 8.59 29.48 38.95
N ARG A 275 7.25 29.45 38.80
CA ARG A 275 6.15 30.16 39.54
C ARG A 275 5.98 31.69 39.42
N GLN A 276 4.78 32.08 38.97
CA GLN A 276 3.72 32.83 39.71
C GLN A 276 2.56 33.06 38.72
N LYS A 277 1.39 32.44 38.87
CA LYS A 277 0.21 32.85 39.67
C LYS A 277 -0.16 34.34 39.57
N THR A 278 -1.08 34.68 38.67
CA THR A 278 -2.02 35.80 38.81
C THR A 278 -3.40 35.38 38.31
N GLU A 279 -4.32 35.29 39.26
CA GLU A 279 -5.77 35.32 39.06
C GLU A 279 -6.16 36.77 38.70
N SER A 280 -7.00 36.96 37.69
CA SER A 280 -7.84 38.15 37.56
C SER A 280 -9.19 37.72 37.03
N GLY A 281 -10.19 37.71 37.91
CA GLY A 281 -11.58 37.53 37.55
C GLY A 281 -12.15 38.78 36.90
N ILE A 282 -13.18 38.57 36.07
CA ILE A 282 -14.19 39.60 35.79
C ILE A 282 -15.55 38.98 36.02
N HIS A 283 -16.31 39.65 36.88
CA HIS A 283 -17.70 39.44 37.22
C HIS A 283 -18.62 39.57 36.00
N THR A 284 -19.63 38.71 35.91
CA THR A 284 -20.96 39.16 35.49
C THR A 284 -22.04 38.52 36.34
N THR A 285 -22.82 39.39 36.96
CA THR A 285 -23.95 39.18 37.86
C THR A 285 -25.20 38.66 37.16
N ALA A 286 -25.91 37.73 37.79
CA ALA A 286 -27.37 37.63 37.67
C ALA A 286 -27.98 37.11 38.98
N THR A 287 -28.80 37.97 39.56
CA THR A 287 -29.49 37.86 40.84
C THR A 287 -30.85 37.18 40.65
N ALA A 288 -31.22 36.21 41.49
CA ALA A 288 -32.63 35.97 41.86
C ALA A 288 -32.75 35.13 43.14
N THR A 289 -33.06 35.84 44.22
CA THR A 289 -34.12 35.52 45.20
C THR A 289 -33.94 34.36 46.18
N ILE A 290 -33.65 34.77 47.42
CA ILE A 290 -33.82 34.05 48.68
C ILE A 290 -35.32 33.94 49.01
N GLY A 291 -35.73 32.77 49.50
CA GLY A 291 -36.97 32.57 50.26
C GLY A 291 -36.66 31.86 51.58
N SER A 292 -36.58 32.63 52.66
CA SER A 292 -36.33 32.21 54.04
C SER A 292 -37.39 31.27 54.61
N SER A 293 -37.00 30.44 55.59
CA SER A 293 -37.78 30.28 56.82
C SER A 293 -36.93 29.75 57.98
N ASN A 294 -37.17 30.39 59.13
CA ASN A 294 -36.44 30.37 60.38
C ASN A 294 -36.88 29.22 61.30
N ASN A 295 -35.98 28.79 62.21
CA ASN A 295 -36.15 28.70 63.68
C ASN A 295 -35.04 27.80 64.26
N SER A 296 -34.09 28.29 65.06
CA SER A 296 -34.13 28.81 66.45
C SER A 296 -33.77 27.76 67.50
N GLY A 297 -32.71 28.06 68.25
CA GLY A 297 -32.43 27.53 69.60
C GLY A 297 -31.77 26.15 69.64
N THR A 298 -30.75 25.88 70.45
CA THR A 298 -30.30 26.53 71.68
C THR A 298 -28.84 26.19 71.99
N ASP A 299 -28.24 27.04 72.82
CA ASP A 299 -26.92 26.97 73.44
C ASP A 299 -26.54 25.62 74.06
N GLY A 300 -25.24 25.33 74.02
CA GLY A 300 -24.61 24.22 74.72
C GLY A 300 -23.09 24.29 74.67
N ILE A 301 -22.51 25.16 75.51
CA ILE A 301 -21.07 25.24 75.81
C ILE A 301 -20.57 23.89 76.34
N LYS A 302 -19.45 23.38 75.81
CA LYS A 302 -18.43 22.64 76.57
C LYS A 302 -17.12 22.54 75.78
N ASN A 303 -16.12 23.29 76.23
CA ASN A 303 -14.71 23.07 75.95
C ASN A 303 -14.27 21.71 76.51
N ILE A 304 -13.61 20.88 75.69
CA ILE A 304 -12.68 19.85 76.16
C ILE A 304 -11.44 19.89 75.26
N THR A 305 -10.35 20.37 75.85
CA THR A 305 -8.96 20.16 75.43
C THR A 305 -8.63 18.67 75.36
N GLY A 306 -8.07 18.24 74.23
CA GLY A 306 -7.48 16.92 74.06
C GLY A 306 -6.41 16.95 72.97
N THR A 307 -5.16 16.95 73.39
CA THR A 307 -3.95 16.69 72.58
C THR A 307 -4.06 15.35 71.85
N THR A 308 -3.95 15.36 70.52
CA THR A 308 -3.49 14.19 69.75
C THR A 308 -2.72 14.68 68.53
N THR A 309 -1.49 14.20 68.40
CA THR A 309 -0.63 14.27 67.22
C THR A 309 -1.39 13.79 65.96
N GLY A 310 -1.95 14.71 65.20
CA GLY A 310 -2.56 14.44 63.91
C GLY A 310 -1.57 14.72 62.80
N SER A 311 -0.95 13.67 62.26
CA SER A 311 -0.44 13.70 60.89
C SER A 311 -1.54 14.28 60.01
N LEU A 312 -1.28 15.43 59.37
CA LEU A 312 -2.21 16.08 58.46
C LEU A 312 -2.27 15.27 57.16
N THR A 313 -2.73 14.02 57.23
CA THR A 313 -3.18 13.28 56.06
C THR A 313 -4.41 14.02 55.56
N LYS A 314 -4.23 14.88 54.54
CA LYS A 314 -5.35 15.43 53.76
C LYS A 314 -6.35 14.28 53.55
N PRO A 315 -7.63 14.42 53.93
CA PRO A 315 -8.61 13.37 53.70
C PRO A 315 -8.58 13.04 52.21
N MET A 316 -8.27 11.80 51.89
CA MET A 316 -8.16 11.31 50.52
C MET A 316 -9.54 11.47 49.89
N THR A 317 -9.74 12.54 49.13
CA THR A 317 -11.02 12.83 48.52
C THR A 317 -11.26 11.78 47.45
N LEU A 318 -12.31 10.98 47.67
CA LEU A 318 -12.79 10.00 46.70
C LEU A 318 -13.37 10.73 45.48
N LEU A 319 -13.10 10.19 44.31
CA LEU A 319 -13.68 10.59 43.05
C LEU A 319 -14.99 9.84 42.87
N THR A 320 -16.05 10.56 42.54
CA THR A 320 -17.42 10.04 42.51
C THR A 320 -18.08 10.20 41.13
N SER A 321 -17.44 10.90 40.19
CA SER A 321 -17.99 11.12 38.85
C SER A 321 -16.90 11.23 37.78
N MET A 322 -17.23 10.77 36.57
CA MET A 322 -16.39 10.87 35.38
C MET A 322 -16.02 12.31 35.00
N GLU A 323 -16.84 13.31 35.34
CA GLU A 323 -16.57 14.73 35.02
C GLU A 323 -15.31 15.27 35.74
N GLN A 324 -14.93 14.64 36.85
CA GLN A 324 -13.76 15.02 37.65
C GLN A 324 -12.43 14.65 36.97
N SER A 325 -12.45 13.91 35.86
CA SER A 325 -11.25 13.52 35.11
C SER A 325 -10.73 14.62 34.19
N GLY A 326 -11.56 15.60 33.83
CA GLY A 326 -11.25 16.58 32.77
C GLY A 326 -11.20 15.99 31.36
N ILE A 327 -11.58 14.72 31.19
CA ILE A 327 -11.63 14.04 29.88
C ILE A 327 -12.90 14.46 29.16
N ARG A 328 -12.79 14.70 27.85
CA ARG A 328 -13.92 15.02 26.97
C ARG A 328 -14.67 13.74 26.55
N TRP A 329 -15.32 13.09 27.50
CA TRP A 329 -16.02 11.80 27.30
C TRP A 329 -17.02 11.79 26.14
N ASN A 330 -17.67 12.93 25.89
CA ASN A 330 -18.65 13.08 24.80
C ASN A 330 -18.02 12.98 23.41
N ASP A 331 -16.73 13.31 23.25
CA ASP A 331 -16.06 13.25 21.94
C ASP A 331 -15.80 11.80 21.51
N GLY A 332 -15.68 10.88 22.48
CA GLY A 332 -15.47 9.44 22.25
C GLY A 332 -16.73 8.60 22.41
N ASP A 333 -17.90 9.21 22.61
CA ASP A 333 -19.14 8.47 22.84
C ASP A 333 -19.78 8.02 21.52
N LEU A 334 -19.43 6.81 21.09
CA LEU A 334 -19.90 6.20 19.86
C LEU A 334 -21.41 5.90 19.89
N SER A 335 -22.00 5.77 21.08
CA SER A 335 -23.45 5.50 21.23
C SER A 335 -24.34 6.66 20.73
N LYS A 336 -23.79 7.88 20.68
CA LYS A 336 -24.49 9.09 20.21
C LYS A 336 -24.42 9.28 18.70
N ILE A 337 -23.59 8.49 18.01
CA ILE A 337 -23.36 8.62 16.57
C ILE A 337 -24.44 7.84 15.83
N ASN A 338 -24.96 8.39 14.74
CA ASN A 338 -25.78 7.61 13.82
C ASN A 338 -24.87 6.65 13.04
N LEU A 339 -24.85 5.38 13.46
CA LEU A 339 -24.01 4.33 12.88
C LEU A 339 -24.53 3.82 11.52
N THR A 340 -25.59 4.42 10.97
CA THR A 340 -26.17 4.01 9.70
C THR A 340 -25.42 4.67 8.54
N MET A 341 -24.83 3.86 7.66
CA MET A 341 -24.20 4.34 6.43
C MET A 341 -25.17 5.19 5.60
N PRO A 342 -24.73 6.34 5.06
CA PRO A 342 -25.55 7.14 4.17
C PRO A 342 -26.06 6.34 2.98
N SER A 343 -27.29 6.60 2.57
CA SER A 343 -27.93 5.85 1.47
C SER A 343 -27.11 5.86 0.17
N THR A 344 -26.38 6.95 -0.09
CA THR A 344 -25.45 7.09 -1.21
C THR A 344 -24.29 6.09 -1.13
N VAL A 345 -23.68 5.94 0.04
CA VAL A 345 -22.58 4.99 0.29
C VAL A 345 -23.07 3.56 0.13
N THR A 346 -24.23 3.25 0.72
CA THR A 346 -24.84 1.92 0.60
C THR A 346 -25.14 1.56 -0.86
N LYS A 347 -25.65 2.51 -1.66
CA LYS A 347 -25.87 2.31 -3.10
C LYS A 347 -24.56 1.98 -3.83
N VAL A 348 -23.49 2.72 -3.55
CA VAL A 348 -22.17 2.48 -4.18
C VAL A 348 -21.63 1.09 -3.80
N LEU A 349 -21.70 0.72 -2.52
CA LEU A 349 -21.25 -0.59 -2.06
C LEU A 349 -22.04 -1.74 -2.70
N THR A 350 -23.37 -1.59 -2.83
CA THR A 350 -24.22 -2.57 -3.52
C THR A 350 -23.87 -2.68 -4.99
N GLN A 351 -23.68 -1.55 -5.70
CA GLN A 351 -23.25 -1.55 -7.11
C GLN A 351 -21.91 -2.27 -7.28
N LEU A 352 -20.92 -1.98 -6.44
CA LEU A 352 -19.62 -2.65 -6.50
C LEU A 352 -19.77 -4.17 -6.27
N LYS A 353 -20.58 -4.57 -5.29
CA LYS A 353 -20.84 -5.99 -5.02
C LYS A 353 -21.53 -6.69 -6.19
N GLU A 354 -22.52 -6.04 -6.81
CA GLU A 354 -23.22 -6.56 -7.98
C GLU A 354 -22.26 -6.76 -9.16
N THR A 355 -21.41 -5.78 -9.47
CA THR A 355 -20.39 -5.92 -10.52
C THR A 355 -19.41 -7.05 -10.25
N GLU A 356 -19.03 -7.25 -8.98
CA GLU A 356 -18.16 -8.36 -8.58
C GLU A 356 -18.87 -9.72 -8.75
N THR A 357 -20.15 -9.82 -8.38
CA THR A 357 -20.93 -11.06 -8.55
C THR A 357 -21.17 -11.40 -10.01
N THR A 358 -21.49 -10.43 -10.86
CA THR A 358 -21.69 -10.64 -12.30
C THR A 358 -20.38 -11.09 -12.97
N ALA A 359 -19.22 -10.56 -12.54
CA ALA A 359 -17.92 -11.01 -13.01
C ALA A 359 -17.60 -12.46 -12.58
N LYS A 360 -18.08 -12.91 -11.40
CA LYS A 360 -17.90 -14.29 -10.90
C LYS A 360 -18.84 -15.32 -11.54
N LEU A 361 -20.07 -14.91 -11.90
CA LEU A 361 -21.09 -15.77 -12.50
C LEU A 361 -20.87 -16.05 -14.00
N SER A 362 -20.06 -15.24 -14.70
CA SER A 362 -19.65 -15.47 -16.10
C SER A 362 -18.60 -16.60 -16.26
N GLY A 363 -18.53 -17.51 -15.28
CA GLY A 363 -17.54 -18.56 -15.10
C GLY A 363 -17.62 -19.75 -16.06
N THR A 364 -17.85 -19.51 -17.35
CA THR A 364 -17.61 -20.51 -18.40
C THR A 364 -16.50 -20.01 -19.33
N LYS A 365 -15.26 -20.40 -18.99
CA LYS A 365 -14.04 -20.31 -19.84
C LYS A 365 -13.47 -18.92 -20.18
N GLN A 366 -13.70 -17.87 -19.39
CA GLN A 366 -12.87 -16.66 -19.49
C GLN A 366 -11.69 -16.71 -18.50
N VAL A 367 -10.47 -16.78 -19.05
CA VAL A 367 -9.20 -16.81 -18.29
C VAL A 367 -8.86 -15.43 -17.69
N LEU A 368 -9.54 -14.37 -18.12
CA LEU A 368 -9.32 -12.99 -17.66
C LEU A 368 -10.63 -12.42 -17.10
N ARG A 369 -10.55 -11.83 -15.90
CA ARG A 369 -11.66 -11.10 -15.26
C ARG A 369 -12.09 -9.97 -16.19
N SER A 370 -13.39 -9.89 -16.51
CA SER A 370 -13.94 -8.77 -17.27
C SER A 370 -13.60 -7.45 -16.59
N MET A 371 -13.14 -6.46 -17.36
CA MET A 371 -12.74 -5.17 -16.80
C MET A 371 -13.96 -4.41 -16.28
N PRO A 372 -13.90 -3.88 -15.04
CA PRO A 372 -15.00 -3.15 -14.43
C PRO A 372 -15.22 -1.76 -15.06
N ILE A 373 -14.21 -1.18 -15.69
CA ILE A 373 -14.27 0.12 -16.38
C ILE A 373 -13.79 -0.08 -17.82
N THR A 374 -14.62 0.28 -18.80
CA THR A 374 -14.32 0.11 -20.23
C THR A 374 -14.44 1.40 -21.03
N ASN A 375 -14.96 2.48 -20.43
CA ASN A 375 -15.13 3.77 -21.11
C ASN A 375 -15.01 4.95 -20.13
N LEU A 376 -14.86 6.16 -20.69
CA LEU A 376 -14.65 7.39 -19.93
C LEU A 376 -15.82 7.76 -19.01
N SER A 377 -17.05 7.43 -19.41
CA SER A 377 -18.25 7.66 -18.57
C SER A 377 -18.18 6.82 -17.30
N GLN A 378 -17.85 5.53 -17.43
CA GLN A 378 -17.64 4.64 -16.30
C GLN A 378 -16.47 5.08 -15.41
N LEU A 379 -15.38 5.60 -15.99
CA LEU A 379 -14.28 6.17 -15.22
C LEU A 379 -14.75 7.34 -14.34
N THR A 380 -15.56 8.25 -14.89
CA THR A 380 -16.08 9.42 -14.17
C THR A 380 -16.99 8.99 -13.00
N VAL A 381 -17.85 7.99 -13.23
CA VAL A 381 -18.69 7.39 -12.17
C VAL A 381 -17.82 6.74 -11.11
N ALA A 382 -16.81 5.97 -11.50
CA ALA A 382 -15.89 5.33 -10.57
C ALA A 382 -15.12 6.34 -9.70
N GLN A 383 -14.63 7.44 -10.28
CA GLN A 383 -13.98 8.53 -9.53
C GLN A 383 -14.93 9.23 -8.55
N THR A 384 -16.18 9.43 -8.96
CA THR A 384 -17.22 10.00 -8.08
C THR A 384 -17.51 9.06 -6.91
N ASN A 385 -17.72 7.78 -7.20
CA ASN A 385 -17.94 6.73 -6.20
C ASN A 385 -16.76 6.62 -5.23
N TYR A 386 -15.52 6.69 -5.75
CA TYR A 386 -14.31 6.70 -4.94
C TYR A 386 -14.29 7.86 -3.95
N THR A 387 -14.65 9.06 -4.41
CA THR A 387 -14.70 10.27 -3.56
C THR A 387 -15.76 10.13 -2.47
N ILE A 388 -16.95 9.61 -2.79
CA ILE A 388 -18.03 9.35 -1.83
C ILE A 388 -17.56 8.38 -0.75
N LEU A 389 -17.01 7.23 -1.16
CA LEU A 389 -16.54 6.21 -0.21
C LEU A 389 -15.39 6.74 0.66
N ARG A 390 -14.44 7.47 0.07
CA ARG A 390 -13.31 8.05 0.80
C ARG A 390 -13.75 9.06 1.85
N LYS A 391 -14.75 9.89 1.54
CA LYS A 391 -15.31 10.85 2.51
C LYS A 391 -15.93 10.11 3.71
N GLU A 392 -16.75 9.09 3.44
CA GLU A 392 -17.38 8.31 4.51
C GLU A 392 -16.34 7.56 5.35
N TYR A 393 -15.34 7.00 4.70
CA TYR A 393 -14.24 6.33 5.37
C TYR A 393 -13.48 7.24 6.33
N GLN A 394 -13.28 8.50 5.95
CA GLN A 394 -12.66 9.48 6.83
C GLN A 394 -13.54 9.75 8.06
N ILE A 395 -14.85 9.93 7.87
CA ILE A 395 -15.80 10.15 8.98
C ILE A 395 -15.77 8.99 9.96
N VAL A 396 -15.89 7.74 9.48
CA VAL A 396 -15.85 6.54 10.32
C VAL A 396 -14.50 6.41 11.04
N TYR A 397 -13.40 6.73 10.35
CA TYR A 397 -12.07 6.70 10.94
C TYR A 397 -11.91 7.75 12.04
N ASP A 398 -12.36 8.98 11.82
CA ASP A 398 -12.26 10.08 12.79
C ASP A 398 -13.04 9.75 14.08
N HIS A 399 -14.21 9.11 13.95
CA HIS A 399 -14.99 8.64 15.10
C HIS A 399 -14.26 7.54 15.90
N LEU A 400 -13.71 6.54 15.21
CA LEU A 400 -12.92 5.50 15.87
C LEU A 400 -11.67 6.07 16.53
N LYS A 401 -11.02 7.04 15.89
CA LYS A 401 -9.82 7.69 16.42
C LYS A 401 -10.13 8.51 17.68
N SER A 402 -11.21 9.28 17.65
CA SER A 402 -11.69 10.03 18.81
C SER A 402 -12.01 9.13 19.99
N PHE A 403 -12.68 7.99 19.74
CA PHE A 403 -12.92 6.98 20.77
C PHE A 403 -11.61 6.39 21.32
N GLU A 404 -10.65 6.03 20.46
CA GLU A 404 -9.34 5.52 20.87
C GLU A 404 -8.64 6.53 21.80
N ASP A 405 -8.55 7.80 21.40
CA ASP A 405 -7.88 8.85 22.16
C ASP A 405 -8.55 9.08 23.54
N VAL A 406 -9.89 9.09 23.58
CA VAL A 406 -10.64 9.19 24.85
C VAL A 406 -10.45 7.94 25.72
N SER A 407 -10.44 6.75 25.13
CA SER A 407 -10.24 5.49 25.86
C SER A 407 -8.83 5.39 26.45
N GLU A 408 -7.81 5.88 25.74
CA GLU A 408 -6.42 5.94 26.23
C GLU A 408 -6.31 6.92 27.39
N ALA A 409 -6.86 8.13 27.25
CA ALA A 409 -6.92 9.11 28.33
C ALA A 409 -7.66 8.57 29.57
N ALA A 410 -8.79 7.87 29.35
CA ALA A 410 -9.56 7.21 30.40
C ALA A 410 -8.72 6.17 31.13
N ASN A 411 -8.06 5.27 30.40
CA ASN A 411 -7.21 4.24 30.99
C ASN A 411 -6.05 4.84 31.79
N GLY A 412 -5.39 5.89 31.28
CA GLY A 412 -4.34 6.60 32.01
C GLY A 412 -4.85 7.25 33.30
N TRP A 413 -6.05 7.85 33.26
CA TRP A 413 -6.68 8.43 34.44
C TRP A 413 -7.08 7.38 35.48
N ILE A 414 -7.65 6.24 35.04
CA ILE A 414 -8.02 5.10 35.88
C ILE A 414 -6.79 4.55 36.59
N GLN A 415 -5.70 4.29 35.86
CA GLN A 415 -4.45 3.78 36.43
C GLN A 415 -3.86 4.73 37.49
N SER A 416 -3.96 6.04 37.24
CA SER A 416 -3.42 7.06 38.15
C SER A 416 -4.27 7.27 39.42
N ASN A 417 -5.55 6.88 39.40
CA ASN A 417 -6.52 7.20 40.46
C ASN A 417 -7.27 5.99 41.03
N MET A 418 -6.84 4.77 40.72
CA MET A 418 -7.56 3.53 41.06
C MET A 418 -7.91 3.40 42.56
N SER A 419 -7.04 3.88 43.45
CA SER A 419 -7.26 3.85 44.91
C SER A 419 -8.23 4.92 45.43
N ARG A 420 -8.65 5.85 44.57
CA ARG A 420 -9.49 7.01 44.91
C ARG A 420 -10.90 6.90 44.35
N PHE A 421 -11.24 5.83 43.64
CA PHE A 421 -12.56 5.71 43.01
C PHE A 421 -13.60 5.25 44.02
N SER A 422 -14.76 5.92 44.01
CA SER A 422 -15.95 5.38 44.63
C SER A 422 -16.47 4.19 43.82
N LYS A 423 -17.37 3.42 44.44
CA LYS A 423 -18.03 2.31 43.77
C LYS A 423 -18.91 2.82 42.62
N GLU A 424 -19.61 3.92 42.84
CA GLU A 424 -20.49 4.57 41.87
C GLU A 424 -19.72 4.99 40.62
N LEU A 425 -18.55 5.62 40.78
CA LEU A 425 -17.69 5.99 39.66
C LEU A 425 -17.18 4.75 38.89
N SER A 426 -16.83 3.69 39.62
CA SER A 426 -16.37 2.44 38.99
C SER A 426 -17.48 1.80 38.15
N ASP A 427 -18.72 1.82 38.65
CA ASP A 427 -19.89 1.36 37.93
C ASP A 427 -20.23 2.27 36.73
N GLU A 428 -20.07 3.59 36.86
CA GLU A 428 -20.26 4.58 35.79
C GLU A 428 -19.27 4.36 34.63
N LEU A 429 -17.97 4.23 34.95
CA LEU A 429 -16.91 3.97 33.97
C LEU A 429 -17.15 2.65 33.23
N LYS A 430 -17.49 1.60 33.98
CA LYS A 430 -17.78 0.30 33.38
C LYS A 430 -18.94 0.39 32.40
N ARG A 431 -20.05 1.03 32.80
CA ARG A 431 -21.20 1.25 31.91
C ARG A 431 -20.82 2.03 30.67
N TRP A 432 -19.97 3.06 30.80
CA TRP A 432 -19.52 3.82 29.66
C TRP A 432 -18.78 2.94 28.65
N PHE A 433 -17.80 2.14 29.07
CA PHE A 433 -17.08 1.20 28.18
C PHE A 433 -17.99 0.12 27.59
N ASP A 434 -18.84 -0.50 28.42
CA ASP A 434 -19.79 -1.53 27.96
C ASP A 434 -20.72 -1.00 26.86
N LEU A 435 -21.13 0.28 26.93
CA LEU A 435 -21.96 0.93 25.91
C LEU A 435 -21.22 1.17 24.58
N GLN A 436 -19.89 1.20 24.56
CA GLN A 436 -19.11 1.46 23.35
C GLN A 436 -18.77 0.20 22.55
N GLU A 437 -18.76 -0.99 23.16
CA GLU A 437 -18.29 -2.22 22.51
C GLU A 437 -19.01 -2.53 21.20
N GLU A 438 -20.34 -2.47 21.20
CA GLU A 438 -21.15 -2.82 20.03
C GLU A 438 -21.06 -1.74 18.92
N PRO A 439 -21.18 -0.44 19.21
CA PRO A 439 -20.88 0.63 18.26
C PRO A 439 -19.47 0.53 17.66
N GLN A 440 -18.46 0.29 18.49
CA GLN A 440 -17.07 0.15 18.05
C GLN A 440 -16.93 -1.02 17.07
N ALA A 441 -17.47 -2.19 17.42
CA ALA A 441 -17.44 -3.37 16.55
C ALA A 441 -18.10 -3.09 15.19
N ARG A 442 -19.26 -2.40 15.18
CA ARG A 442 -19.95 -2.00 13.94
C ARG A 442 -19.14 -1.04 13.09
N LEU A 443 -18.50 -0.04 13.70
CA LEU A 443 -17.65 0.93 13.00
C LEU A 443 -16.40 0.27 12.42
N VAL A 444 -15.77 -0.66 13.14
CA VAL A 444 -14.61 -1.40 12.63
C VAL A 444 -14.98 -2.23 11.39
N VAL A 445 -16.10 -2.96 11.43
CA VAL A 445 -16.59 -3.72 10.27
C VAL A 445 -16.90 -2.79 9.10
N SER A 446 -17.55 -1.67 9.37
CA SER A 446 -17.87 -0.63 8.40
C SER A 446 -16.62 -0.04 7.73
N LEU A 447 -15.60 0.24 8.54
CA LEU A 447 -14.32 0.75 8.09
C LEU A 447 -13.59 -0.25 7.17
N ASP A 448 -13.60 -1.53 7.53
CA ASP A 448 -13.03 -2.61 6.71
C ASP A 448 -13.76 -2.76 5.37
N LEU A 449 -15.09 -2.66 5.37
CA LEU A 449 -15.89 -2.71 4.14
C LEU A 449 -15.59 -1.53 3.22
N LEU A 450 -15.59 -0.31 3.76
CA LEU A 450 -15.25 0.90 3.00
C LEU A 450 -13.82 0.82 2.46
N TYR A 451 -12.87 0.38 3.29
CA TYR A 451 -11.49 0.22 2.90
C TYR A 451 -11.33 -0.72 1.69
N LYS A 452 -11.93 -1.92 1.75
CA LYS A 452 -11.90 -2.89 0.65
C LYS A 452 -12.50 -2.32 -0.63
N ALA A 453 -13.64 -1.64 -0.52
CA ALA A 453 -14.32 -1.03 -1.66
C ALA A 453 -13.50 0.10 -2.30
N ILE A 454 -12.93 0.99 -1.49
CA ILE A 454 -12.04 2.07 -1.93
C ILE A 454 -10.82 1.50 -2.63
N TYR A 455 -10.18 0.48 -2.06
CA TYR A 455 -9.01 -0.16 -2.65
C TYR A 455 -9.33 -0.77 -4.01
N GLN A 456 -10.40 -1.57 -4.08
CA GLN A 456 -10.84 -2.19 -5.33
C GLN A 456 -11.13 -1.15 -6.41
N LEU A 457 -11.88 -0.09 -6.05
CA LEU A 457 -12.25 0.96 -6.99
C LEU A 457 -11.05 1.79 -7.47
N LYS A 458 -10.10 2.07 -6.59
CA LYS A 458 -8.82 2.70 -6.96
C LYS A 458 -8.07 1.85 -7.99
N ARG A 459 -7.97 0.56 -7.72
CA ARG A 459 -7.34 -0.42 -8.62
C ARG A 459 -8.00 -0.43 -9.99
N ASP A 460 -9.33 -0.48 -10.02
CA ASP A 460 -10.11 -0.50 -11.26
C ASP A 460 -9.87 0.78 -12.09
N ILE A 461 -9.79 1.94 -11.42
CA ILE A 461 -9.46 3.24 -12.03
C ILE A 461 -8.03 3.23 -12.59
N GLU A 462 -7.05 2.80 -11.80
CA GLU A 462 -5.65 2.73 -12.23
C GLU A 462 -5.46 1.78 -13.40
N ASP A 463 -6.11 0.62 -13.39
CA ASP A 463 -6.04 -0.36 -14.47
C ASP A 463 -6.56 0.22 -15.78
N TYR A 464 -7.70 0.92 -15.73
CA TYR A 464 -8.26 1.60 -16.91
C TYR A 464 -7.34 2.70 -17.44
N VAL A 465 -6.81 3.57 -16.56
CA VAL A 465 -5.93 4.67 -16.96
C VAL A 465 -4.64 4.13 -17.60
N ASN A 466 -4.01 3.12 -16.98
CA ASN A 466 -2.79 2.51 -17.51
C ASN A 466 -3.03 1.87 -18.89
N LEU A 467 -4.14 1.14 -19.07
CA LEU A 467 -4.47 0.50 -20.35
C LEU A 467 -4.77 1.53 -21.45
N ARG A 468 -5.38 2.66 -21.10
CA ARG A 468 -5.56 3.78 -22.02
C ARG A 468 -4.23 4.42 -22.41
N GLU A 469 -3.34 4.66 -21.44
CA GLU A 469 -1.99 5.20 -21.71
C GLU A 469 -1.14 4.28 -22.59
N TRP A 470 -1.33 2.96 -22.47
CA TRP A 470 -0.67 1.97 -23.32
C TRP A 470 -1.33 1.81 -24.70
N GLY A 471 -2.39 2.57 -25.00
CA GLY A 471 -3.12 2.50 -26.28
C GLY A 471 -3.93 1.21 -26.46
N VAL A 472 -4.16 0.45 -25.39
CA VAL A 472 -4.99 -0.77 -25.41
C VAL A 472 -6.48 -0.43 -25.40
N MET A 473 -6.85 0.67 -24.73
CA MET A 473 -8.20 1.22 -24.71
C MET A 473 -8.24 2.58 -25.39
N THR A 474 -9.30 2.85 -26.14
CA THR A 474 -9.52 4.11 -26.88
C THR A 474 -10.44 5.05 -26.12
#